data_AF-A0A847HDC0-F1
#
_entry.id   AF-A0A847HDC0-F1
#
_cell.length_a   1.000
_cell.length_b   1.000
_cell.length_c   1.000
_cell.angle_alpha   90.00
_cell.angle_beta   90.00
_cell.angle_gamma   90.00
#
_symmetry.space_group_name_H-M   'P 1'
#
loop_
_entity.id
_entity.type
_entity.pdbx_description
1 polymer ?
#
loop_
_entity_poly.entity_id
_entity_poly.type
_entity_poly.pdbx_seq_one_letter_code
_entity_poly.pdbx_strand_id
1 'polypeptide(L)'
;GGKGGSDFDPKGKSELEIMRFCQSFMTELHKHIGEYKDVPAGDIGVGAREIGFLFGQYRRLAGQHESGVLTGKGLAWGGSLVRTEATGYGCVYLTEEMMKAHGASMSGAKVIVSGSGNVAIYAIEKAQELGATVVGFSDSSGWVSTPDGVDVELLKDVKDKRRERVTAYVEESTGATFHEDGSIWDLAADVALPCATQNELNGDHARALAANGVRFVAEGANMPSTPEAIEVFRENGIHFAPGKAANAGGVATSALEMQQNASRDSWSFEYTDQRLHKIMSKIFRTMSNTAKEYGREGDYVVGSNIAGFKKTADAMLAQGVI
;
A
#
# COMPACT_ATOMS: atom_id res chain seq x y z
N GLY A 1 -14.02 -8.58 7.41
CA GLY A 1 -13.28 -8.19 6.20
C GLY A 1 -13.24 -9.39 5.28
N GLY A 2 -13.41 -9.18 3.97
CA GLY A 2 -13.46 -10.24 2.96
C GLY A 2 -12.32 -10.13 1.94
N LYS A 3 -12.16 -11.17 1.12
CA LYS A 3 -11.26 -11.21 -0.04
C LYS A 3 -11.86 -12.16 -1.08
N GLY A 4 -11.52 -11.94 -2.34
CA GLY A 4 -11.94 -12.79 -3.45
C GLY A 4 -10.96 -12.68 -4.63
N GLY A 5 -11.19 -13.48 -5.66
CA GLY A 5 -10.35 -13.49 -6.86
C GLY A 5 -10.67 -14.69 -7.76
N SER A 6 -9.80 -14.92 -8.73
CA SER A 6 -9.81 -16.09 -9.61
C SER A 6 -8.37 -16.44 -9.99
N ASP A 7 -8.15 -17.70 -10.34
CA ASP A 7 -6.92 -18.21 -10.96
C ASP A 7 -6.74 -17.75 -12.42
N PHE A 8 -7.66 -16.93 -12.95
CA PHE A 8 -7.55 -16.31 -14.26
C PHE A 8 -6.29 -15.43 -14.37
N ASP A 9 -5.45 -15.75 -15.35
CA ASP A 9 -4.27 -14.95 -15.68
C ASP A 9 -4.61 -13.87 -16.72
N PRO A 10 -4.61 -12.57 -16.35
CA PRO A 10 -4.87 -11.48 -17.30
C PRO A 10 -3.70 -11.22 -18.26
N LYS A 11 -2.52 -11.81 -18.04
CA LYS A 11 -1.36 -11.61 -18.93
C LYS A 11 -1.61 -12.22 -20.30
N GLY A 12 -1.21 -11.48 -21.33
CA GLY A 12 -1.39 -11.86 -22.73
C GLY A 12 -2.85 -11.87 -23.21
N LYS A 13 -3.81 -11.43 -22.40
CA LYS A 13 -5.22 -11.36 -22.77
C LYS A 13 -5.55 -10.02 -23.43
N SER A 14 -6.37 -10.08 -24.47
CA SER A 14 -6.95 -8.89 -25.09
C SER A 14 -7.93 -8.20 -24.16
N GLU A 15 -8.18 -6.91 -24.41
CA GLU A 15 -9.15 -6.13 -23.65
C GLU A 15 -10.55 -6.77 -23.64
N LEU A 16 -10.99 -7.32 -24.78
CA LEU A 16 -12.29 -7.97 -24.91
C LEU A 16 -12.35 -9.29 -24.11
N GLU A 17 -11.26 -10.05 -24.01
CA GLU A 17 -11.22 -11.26 -23.18
C GLU A 17 -11.35 -10.92 -21.69
N ILE A 18 -10.64 -9.88 -21.25
CA ILE A 18 -10.71 -9.39 -19.87
C ILE A 18 -12.11 -8.86 -19.55
N MET A 19 -12.72 -8.10 -20.47
CA MET A 19 -14.08 -7.60 -20.30
C MET A 19 -15.10 -8.75 -20.19
N ARG A 20 -15.03 -9.74 -21.08
CA ARG A 20 -15.90 -10.93 -21.02
C ARG A 20 -15.71 -11.72 -19.73
N PHE A 21 -14.47 -11.87 -19.29
CA PHE A 21 -14.15 -12.52 -18.01
C PHE A 21 -14.78 -11.77 -16.84
N CYS A 22 -14.57 -10.45 -16.74
CA CYS A 22 -15.18 -9.62 -15.68
C CYS A 22 -16.71 -9.70 -15.70
N GLN A 23 -17.31 -9.70 -16.89
CA GLN A 23 -18.76 -9.85 -17.03
C GLN A 23 -19.25 -11.22 -16.55
N SER A 24 -18.55 -12.29 -16.91
CA SER A 24 -18.88 -13.65 -16.45
C SER A 24 -18.72 -13.78 -14.94
N PHE A 25 -17.62 -13.27 -14.38
CA PHE A 25 -17.34 -13.26 -12.95
C PHE A 25 -18.42 -12.50 -12.16
N MET A 26 -18.77 -11.29 -12.59
CA MET A 26 -19.79 -10.47 -11.93
C MET A 26 -21.21 -11.04 -12.09
N THR A 27 -21.46 -11.86 -13.11
CA THR A 27 -22.74 -12.57 -13.29
C THR A 27 -23.09 -13.47 -12.10
N GLU A 28 -22.09 -14.04 -11.43
CA GLU A 28 -22.31 -14.73 -10.16
C GLU A 28 -22.14 -13.80 -8.96
N LEU A 29 -21.04 -13.01 -8.92
CA LEU A 29 -20.69 -12.25 -7.73
C LEU A 29 -21.75 -11.20 -7.31
N HIS A 30 -22.47 -10.59 -8.25
CA HIS A 30 -23.42 -9.49 -7.94
C HIS A 30 -24.50 -9.87 -6.91
N LYS A 31 -24.86 -11.15 -6.79
CA LYS A 31 -25.86 -11.65 -5.83
C LYS A 31 -25.38 -11.54 -4.37
N HIS A 32 -24.06 -11.56 -4.19
CA HIS A 32 -23.38 -11.72 -2.91
C HIS A 32 -22.74 -10.42 -2.40
N ILE A 33 -22.78 -9.35 -3.19
CA ILE A 33 -22.20 -8.04 -2.86
C ILE A 33 -23.27 -6.94 -2.77
N GLY A 34 -22.89 -5.75 -2.34
CA GLY A 34 -23.77 -4.59 -2.16
C GLY A 34 -23.21 -3.63 -1.10
N GLU A 35 -23.66 -2.38 -1.11
CA GLU A 35 -23.10 -1.27 -0.31
C GLU A 35 -23.06 -1.53 1.21
N TYR A 36 -23.98 -2.35 1.73
CA TYR A 36 -24.02 -2.78 3.14
C TYR A 36 -23.72 -4.27 3.34
N LYS A 37 -23.43 -5.01 2.27
CA LYS A 37 -23.23 -6.47 2.30
C LYS A 37 -21.75 -6.84 2.16
N ASP A 38 -21.17 -6.51 1.00
CA ASP A 38 -19.75 -6.72 0.70
C ASP A 38 -19.36 -5.75 -0.42
N VAL A 39 -18.22 -5.08 -0.27
CA VAL A 39 -17.76 -4.01 -1.16
C VAL A 39 -16.36 -4.36 -1.66
N PRO A 40 -16.25 -5.07 -2.81
CA PRO A 40 -14.96 -5.43 -3.37
C PRO A 40 -14.16 -4.22 -3.88
N ALA A 41 -12.88 -4.46 -4.13
CA ALA A 41 -11.93 -3.48 -4.65
C ALA A 41 -10.92 -4.15 -5.59
N GLY A 42 -10.03 -3.35 -6.18
CA GLY A 42 -8.90 -3.85 -6.96
C GLY A 42 -7.82 -4.52 -6.11
N ASP A 43 -7.04 -5.39 -6.74
CA ASP A 43 -5.84 -6.05 -6.22
C ASP A 43 -4.94 -6.47 -7.41
N ILE A 44 -3.94 -7.33 -7.21
CA ILE A 44 -3.08 -7.85 -8.27
C ILE A 44 -3.95 -8.45 -9.39
N GLY A 45 -3.78 -7.92 -10.61
CA GLY A 45 -4.55 -8.33 -11.80
C GLY A 45 -5.92 -7.67 -11.98
N VAL A 46 -6.39 -6.88 -11.00
CA VAL A 46 -7.67 -6.17 -11.03
C VAL A 46 -7.44 -4.68 -10.77
N GLY A 47 -7.20 -3.91 -11.83
CA GLY A 47 -7.01 -2.47 -11.77
C GLY A 47 -8.29 -1.69 -12.12
N ALA A 48 -8.14 -0.38 -12.38
CA ALA A 48 -9.26 0.50 -12.72
C ALA A 48 -10.05 0.02 -13.96
N ARG A 49 -9.36 -0.61 -14.93
CA ARG A 49 -9.98 -1.22 -16.11
C ARG A 49 -10.95 -2.33 -15.72
N GLU A 50 -10.49 -3.31 -14.95
CA GLU A 50 -11.32 -4.43 -14.49
C GLU A 50 -12.45 -3.93 -13.59
N ILE A 51 -12.20 -3.01 -12.65
CA ILE A 51 -13.24 -2.41 -11.80
C ILE A 51 -14.31 -1.72 -12.65
N GLY A 52 -13.93 -1.04 -13.74
CA GLY A 52 -14.87 -0.47 -14.70
C GLY A 52 -15.79 -1.52 -15.35
N PHE A 53 -15.22 -2.64 -15.82
CA PHE A 53 -16.00 -3.73 -16.42
C PHE A 53 -16.89 -4.44 -15.40
N LEU A 54 -16.37 -4.70 -14.19
CA LEU A 54 -17.10 -5.31 -13.07
C LEU A 54 -18.27 -4.41 -12.65
N PHE A 55 -18.04 -3.12 -12.45
CA PHE A 55 -19.08 -2.16 -12.08
C PHE A 55 -20.13 -2.01 -13.17
N GLY A 56 -19.72 -1.95 -14.43
CA GLY A 56 -20.63 -1.92 -15.58
C GLY A 56 -21.57 -3.13 -15.60
N GLN A 57 -21.03 -4.33 -15.42
CA GLN A 57 -21.84 -5.54 -15.38
C GLN A 57 -22.73 -5.61 -14.13
N TYR A 58 -22.23 -5.18 -12.98
CA TYR A 58 -23.01 -5.11 -11.75
C TYR A 58 -24.28 -4.26 -11.95
N ARG A 59 -24.13 -3.04 -12.47
CA ARG A 59 -25.26 -2.14 -12.74
C ARG A 59 -26.27 -2.76 -13.71
N ARG A 60 -25.79 -3.44 -14.75
CA ARG A 60 -26.65 -4.12 -15.73
C ARG A 60 -27.51 -5.21 -15.08
N LEU A 61 -26.94 -6.00 -14.17
CA LEU A 61 -27.62 -7.13 -13.54
C LEU A 61 -28.54 -6.68 -12.38
N ALA A 62 -28.07 -5.74 -11.56
CA ALA A 62 -28.81 -5.23 -10.40
C ALA A 62 -29.90 -4.21 -10.79
N GLY A 63 -29.86 -3.66 -12.01
CA GLY A 63 -30.83 -2.68 -12.49
C GLY A 63 -30.71 -1.31 -11.80
N GLN A 64 -29.55 -1.00 -11.19
CA GLN A 64 -29.34 0.22 -10.41
C GLN A 64 -27.93 0.79 -10.52
N HIS A 65 -27.78 2.09 -10.24
CA HIS A 65 -26.49 2.77 -10.15
C HIS A 65 -26.02 2.88 -8.69
N GLU A 66 -25.70 1.74 -8.08
CA GLU A 66 -25.23 1.67 -6.69
C GLU A 66 -23.71 1.86 -6.62
N SER A 67 -23.26 3.12 -6.57
CA SER A 67 -21.83 3.45 -6.57
C SER A 67 -21.05 2.80 -5.41
N GLY A 68 -21.71 2.60 -4.27
CA GLY A 68 -21.12 2.03 -3.06
C GLY A 68 -20.77 0.54 -3.12
N VAL A 69 -21.12 -0.18 -4.20
CA VAL A 69 -20.86 -1.63 -4.32
C VAL A 69 -19.39 -1.99 -4.59
N LEU A 70 -18.60 -1.06 -5.14
CA LEU A 70 -17.19 -1.27 -5.45
C LEU A 70 -16.39 -0.02 -5.09
N THR A 71 -15.12 -0.19 -4.70
CA THR A 71 -14.16 0.93 -4.57
C THR A 71 -13.02 0.81 -5.58
N GLY A 72 -12.22 1.87 -5.75
CA GLY A 72 -11.24 1.96 -6.83
C GLY A 72 -11.88 2.30 -8.17
N LYS A 73 -13.04 2.98 -8.13
CA LYS A 73 -13.76 3.43 -9.32
C LYS A 73 -13.03 4.59 -9.99
N GLY A 74 -13.32 4.82 -11.27
CA GLY A 74 -12.81 5.98 -11.99
C GLY A 74 -13.50 7.28 -11.51
N LEU A 75 -12.74 8.38 -11.53
CA LEU A 75 -13.18 9.67 -10.98
C LEU A 75 -14.51 10.16 -11.60
N ALA A 76 -14.71 9.93 -12.90
CA ALA A 76 -15.92 10.37 -13.61
C ALA A 76 -17.20 9.58 -13.24
N TRP A 77 -17.09 8.49 -12.47
CA TRP A 77 -18.22 7.62 -12.16
C TRP A 77 -18.20 7.13 -10.70
N GLY A 78 -17.83 8.01 -9.78
CA GLY A 78 -17.95 7.81 -8.33
C GLY A 78 -16.69 7.31 -7.64
N GLY A 79 -15.54 7.35 -8.32
CA GLY A 79 -14.23 7.18 -7.68
C GLY A 79 -13.87 8.33 -6.75
N SER A 80 -12.82 8.13 -5.95
CA SER A 80 -12.29 9.16 -5.05
C SER A 80 -10.88 9.58 -5.48
N LEU A 81 -10.59 10.88 -5.37
CA LEU A 81 -9.21 11.39 -5.43
C LEU A 81 -8.37 10.77 -4.31
N VAL A 82 -7.04 10.77 -4.46
CA VAL A 82 -6.09 10.13 -3.52
C VAL A 82 -6.18 8.60 -3.51
N ARG A 83 -7.18 7.95 -4.13
CA ARG A 83 -7.32 6.50 -4.07
C ARG A 83 -6.14 5.77 -4.70
N THR A 84 -5.56 6.32 -5.76
CA THR A 84 -4.39 5.74 -6.44
C THR A 84 -3.16 5.82 -5.54
N GLU A 85 -2.95 6.96 -4.90
CA GLU A 85 -1.82 7.32 -4.06
C GLU A 85 -1.87 6.66 -2.67
N ALA A 86 -3.08 6.34 -2.19
CA ALA A 86 -3.43 6.11 -0.80
C ALA A 86 -2.53 5.13 -0.04
N THR A 87 -2.17 3.99 -0.64
CA THR A 87 -1.37 2.96 0.04
C THR A 87 0.08 3.43 0.23
N GLY A 88 0.69 4.02 -0.81
CA GLY A 88 2.05 4.55 -0.73
C GLY A 88 2.14 5.75 0.21
N TYR A 89 1.22 6.70 0.05
CA TYR A 89 1.11 7.87 0.94
C TYR A 89 0.87 7.45 2.39
N GLY A 90 -0.03 6.47 2.60
CA GLY A 90 -0.32 5.96 3.93
C GLY A 90 0.88 5.32 4.61
N CYS A 91 1.67 4.53 3.87
CA CYS A 91 2.90 3.92 4.38
C CYS A 91 3.89 5.00 4.83
N VAL A 92 4.08 6.05 4.03
CA VAL A 92 4.98 7.16 4.36
C VAL A 92 4.45 7.96 5.56
N TYR A 93 3.16 8.30 5.62
CA TYR A 93 2.58 9.02 6.76
C TYR A 93 2.73 8.25 8.07
N LEU A 94 2.48 6.94 8.05
CA LEU A 94 2.67 6.13 9.26
C LEU A 94 4.14 6.04 9.66
N THR A 95 5.04 5.94 8.68
CA THR A 95 6.49 5.95 8.92
C THR A 95 6.94 7.27 9.51
N GLU A 96 6.44 8.39 9.01
CA GLU A 96 6.75 9.73 9.52
C GLU A 96 6.30 9.88 10.98
N GLU A 97 5.11 9.39 11.34
CA GLU A 97 4.63 9.38 12.74
C GLU A 97 5.50 8.48 13.64
N MET A 98 5.95 7.33 13.12
CA MET A 98 6.89 6.45 13.81
C MET A 98 8.25 7.13 14.03
N MET A 99 8.78 7.80 13.02
CA MET A 99 10.04 8.54 13.14
C MET A 99 9.93 9.68 14.15
N LYS A 100 8.85 10.47 14.11
CA LYS A 100 8.60 11.57 15.06
C LYS A 100 8.56 11.07 16.50
N ALA A 101 7.94 9.91 16.75
CA ALA A 101 7.89 9.31 18.08
C ALA A 101 9.27 8.91 18.64
N HIS A 102 10.27 8.73 17.77
CA HIS A 102 11.64 8.37 18.11
C HIS A 102 12.65 9.50 17.82
N GLY A 103 12.18 10.74 17.76
CA GLY A 103 13.02 11.92 17.60
C GLY A 103 13.71 12.03 16.23
N ALA A 104 13.17 11.38 15.21
CA ALA A 104 13.65 11.43 13.83
C ALA A 104 12.63 12.15 12.91
N SER A 105 13.07 12.48 11.70
CA SER A 105 12.26 13.16 10.69
C SER A 105 12.46 12.51 9.33
N MET A 106 11.40 12.48 8.50
CA MET A 106 11.48 12.03 7.11
C MET A 106 12.33 13.00 6.26
N SER A 107 12.29 14.30 6.58
CA SER A 107 13.10 15.30 5.89
C SER A 107 14.60 15.05 6.13
N GLY A 108 15.35 14.91 5.04
CA GLY A 108 16.77 14.58 5.04
C GLY A 108 17.11 13.09 5.21
N ALA A 109 16.11 12.22 5.40
CA ALA A 109 16.33 10.79 5.53
C ALA A 109 16.61 10.14 4.18
N LYS A 110 17.46 9.11 4.18
CA LYS A 110 17.64 8.20 3.04
C LYS A 110 16.64 7.05 3.14
N VAL A 111 15.93 6.80 2.05
CA VAL A 111 14.82 5.82 2.01
C VAL A 111 15.05 4.82 0.91
N ILE A 112 14.96 3.53 1.23
CA ILE A 112 14.90 2.44 0.26
C ILE A 112 13.43 2.09 0.04
N VAL A 113 12.97 2.01 -1.21
CA VAL A 113 11.59 1.60 -1.53
C VAL A 113 11.63 0.45 -2.53
N SER A 114 11.45 -0.79 -2.09
CA SER A 114 11.41 -1.91 -3.06
C SER A 114 10.14 -1.89 -3.90
N GLY A 115 10.23 -2.39 -5.12
CA GLY A 115 9.14 -2.39 -6.08
C GLY A 115 9.07 -1.10 -6.90
N SER A 116 8.30 -1.19 -7.99
CA SER A 116 8.08 -0.10 -8.94
C SER A 116 6.62 -0.09 -9.42
N GLY A 117 5.73 -0.62 -8.59
CA GLY A 117 4.29 -0.61 -8.83
C GLY A 117 3.62 0.57 -8.12
N ASN A 118 2.29 0.61 -8.17
CA ASN A 118 1.49 1.68 -7.58
C ASN A 118 1.93 2.05 -6.14
N VAL A 119 2.03 1.07 -5.24
CA VAL A 119 2.41 1.36 -3.84
C VAL A 119 3.80 2.00 -3.76
N ALA A 120 4.78 1.45 -4.46
CA ALA A 120 6.15 1.95 -4.44
C ALA A 120 6.26 3.35 -5.06
N ILE A 121 5.70 3.59 -6.25
CA ILE A 121 5.74 4.89 -6.94
C ILE A 121 5.22 6.01 -6.04
N TYR A 122 4.08 5.79 -5.38
CA TYR A 122 3.47 6.81 -4.54
C TYR A 122 4.12 6.89 -3.14
N ALA A 123 4.78 5.83 -2.66
CA ALA A 123 5.64 5.92 -1.48
C ALA A 123 6.89 6.76 -1.77
N ILE A 124 7.50 6.59 -2.95
CA ILE A 124 8.63 7.39 -3.42
C ILE A 124 8.23 8.86 -3.52
N GLU A 125 7.10 9.14 -4.20
CA GLU A 125 6.56 10.49 -4.34
C GLU A 125 6.39 11.19 -3.00
N LYS A 126 5.65 10.56 -2.06
CA LYS A 126 5.38 11.18 -0.76
C LYS A 126 6.62 11.31 0.09
N ALA A 127 7.54 10.34 0.06
CA ALA A 127 8.79 10.44 0.80
C ALA A 127 9.61 11.66 0.34
N GLN A 128 9.73 11.86 -0.97
CA GLN A 128 10.46 13.01 -1.54
C GLN A 128 9.73 14.34 -1.31
N GLU A 129 8.40 14.36 -1.35
CA GLU A 129 7.59 15.55 -0.99
C GLU A 129 7.85 15.98 0.48
N LEU A 130 8.05 15.02 1.38
CA LEU A 130 8.42 15.26 2.78
C LEU A 130 9.93 15.56 2.97
N GLY A 131 10.68 15.69 1.87
CA GLY A 131 12.09 16.08 1.87
C GLY A 131 13.08 14.93 2.10
N ALA A 132 12.66 13.68 1.97
CA ALA A 132 13.57 12.54 1.97
C ALA A 132 14.25 12.35 0.60
N THR A 133 15.33 11.57 0.56
CA THR A 133 15.97 11.11 -0.67
C THR A 133 15.74 9.62 -0.82
N VAL A 134 15.03 9.21 -1.88
CA VAL A 134 14.88 7.79 -2.19
C VAL A 134 16.12 7.30 -2.91
N VAL A 135 16.89 6.44 -2.25
CA VAL A 135 18.21 5.99 -2.72
C VAL A 135 18.19 4.73 -3.58
N GLY A 136 17.03 4.08 -3.68
CA GLY A 136 16.84 3.01 -4.64
C GLY A 136 15.44 2.41 -4.67
N PHE A 137 15.13 1.77 -5.78
CA PHE A 137 13.89 1.02 -6.02
C PHE A 137 14.13 -0.23 -6.88
N SER A 138 13.13 -1.09 -7.07
CA SER A 138 13.33 -2.37 -7.78
C SER A 138 12.15 -2.81 -8.63
N ASP A 139 12.39 -3.74 -9.55
CA ASP A 139 11.34 -4.60 -10.08
C ASP A 139 11.81 -6.07 -10.10
N SER A 140 11.07 -6.97 -10.76
CA SER A 140 11.45 -8.38 -10.80
C SER A 140 12.71 -8.70 -11.61
N SER A 141 13.29 -7.73 -12.32
CA SER A 141 14.53 -7.90 -13.08
C SER A 141 15.79 -7.50 -12.31
N GLY A 142 15.66 -6.69 -11.25
CA GLY A 142 16.80 -6.18 -10.49
C GLY A 142 16.42 -4.91 -9.73
N TRP A 143 17.43 -4.15 -9.30
CA TRP A 143 17.24 -2.93 -8.53
C TRP A 143 18.05 -1.77 -9.09
N VAL A 144 17.60 -0.55 -8.81
CA VAL A 144 18.20 0.69 -9.29
C VAL A 144 18.65 1.51 -8.09
N SER A 145 19.92 1.89 -8.06
CA SER A 145 20.43 2.88 -7.11
C SER A 145 20.23 4.29 -7.67
N THR A 146 19.69 5.19 -6.86
CA THR A 146 19.41 6.60 -7.19
C THR A 146 19.93 7.50 -6.06
N PRO A 147 21.25 7.70 -5.92
CA PRO A 147 21.84 8.35 -4.75
C PRO A 147 21.32 9.78 -4.51
N ASP A 148 20.89 10.46 -5.58
CA ASP A 148 20.40 11.84 -5.55
C ASP A 148 18.85 11.94 -5.57
N GLY A 149 18.15 10.81 -5.48
CA GLY A 149 16.69 10.73 -5.55
C GLY A 149 16.16 10.19 -6.88
N VAL A 150 14.87 9.83 -6.87
CA VAL A 150 14.15 9.28 -8.02
C VAL A 150 13.41 10.39 -8.77
N ASP A 151 13.51 10.40 -10.10
CA ASP A 151 12.60 11.15 -10.95
C ASP A 151 11.25 10.42 -11.01
N VAL A 152 10.32 10.86 -10.18
CA VAL A 152 9.01 10.22 -10.03
C VAL A 152 8.19 10.28 -11.32
N GLU A 153 8.31 11.37 -12.09
CA GLU A 153 7.55 11.55 -13.32
C GLU A 153 8.08 10.64 -14.43
N LEU A 154 9.40 10.49 -14.54
CA LEU A 154 10.03 9.50 -15.41
C LEU A 154 9.62 8.07 -15.01
N LEU A 155 9.64 7.76 -13.70
CA LEU A 155 9.26 6.44 -13.22
C LEU A 155 7.79 6.11 -13.55
N LYS A 156 6.85 7.04 -13.35
CA LYS A 156 5.44 6.89 -13.75
C LYS A 156 5.30 6.69 -15.25
N ASP A 157 6.04 7.44 -16.05
CA ASP A 157 6.00 7.29 -17.52
C ASP A 157 6.44 5.88 -17.96
N VAL A 158 7.59 5.44 -17.46
CA VAL A 158 8.16 4.10 -17.74
C VAL A 158 7.20 2.99 -17.27
N LYS A 159 6.65 3.09 -16.05
CA LYS A 159 5.89 1.98 -15.44
C LYS A 159 4.41 1.97 -15.79
N ASP A 160 3.75 3.12 -15.80
CA ASP A 160 2.28 3.18 -15.98
C ASP A 160 1.87 3.38 -17.43
N LYS A 161 2.60 4.22 -18.19
CA LYS A 161 2.28 4.50 -19.60
C LYS A 161 2.94 3.50 -20.54
N ARG A 162 4.28 3.38 -20.50
CA ARG A 162 5.05 2.50 -21.39
C ARG A 162 5.04 1.04 -20.96
N ARG A 163 4.87 0.78 -19.65
CA ARG A 163 4.86 -0.56 -19.04
C ARG A 163 6.18 -1.32 -19.26
N GLU A 164 7.29 -0.59 -19.16
CA GLU A 164 8.63 -1.09 -19.39
C GLU A 164 9.33 -1.54 -18.09
N ARG A 165 10.53 -2.11 -18.24
CA ARG A 165 11.41 -2.51 -17.14
C ARG A 165 12.10 -1.29 -16.55
N VAL A 166 12.59 -1.42 -15.31
CA VAL A 166 13.35 -0.35 -14.66
C VAL A 166 14.67 0.00 -15.36
N THR A 167 15.15 -0.83 -16.28
CA THR A 167 16.30 -0.49 -17.14
C THR A 167 16.02 0.70 -18.05
N ALA A 168 14.79 0.85 -18.57
CA ALA A 168 14.40 2.00 -19.39
C ALA A 168 14.42 3.32 -18.59
N TYR A 169 14.13 3.26 -17.28
CA TYR A 169 14.32 4.41 -16.39
C TYR A 169 15.80 4.82 -16.32
N VAL A 170 16.72 3.85 -16.22
CA VAL A 170 18.16 4.12 -16.11
C VAL A 170 18.73 4.71 -17.40
N GLU A 171 18.24 4.31 -18.56
CA GLU A 171 18.65 4.85 -19.87
C GLU A 171 18.35 6.36 -20.01
N GLU A 172 17.28 6.83 -19.37
CA GLU A 172 16.81 8.22 -19.45
C GLU A 172 17.14 9.06 -18.21
N SER A 173 17.47 8.41 -17.09
CA SER A 173 17.79 9.07 -15.82
C SER A 173 19.27 9.44 -15.74
N THR A 174 19.57 10.49 -14.97
CA THR A 174 20.94 10.91 -14.66
C THR A 174 21.33 10.42 -13.28
N GLY A 175 22.47 9.73 -13.16
CA GLY A 175 22.99 9.25 -11.87
C GLY A 175 22.35 7.95 -11.35
N ALA A 176 21.38 7.39 -12.06
CA ALA A 176 20.81 6.08 -11.74
C ALA A 176 21.73 4.93 -12.22
N THR A 177 21.77 3.82 -11.50
CA THR A 177 22.53 2.62 -11.91
C THR A 177 21.71 1.38 -11.66
N PHE A 178 21.56 0.53 -12.67
CA PHE A 178 20.90 -0.77 -12.58
C PHE A 178 21.86 -1.84 -12.07
N HIS A 179 21.36 -2.71 -11.20
CA HIS A 179 22.07 -3.84 -10.62
C HIS A 179 21.20 -5.09 -10.77
N GLU A 180 21.73 -6.10 -11.47
CA GLU A 180 21.09 -7.42 -11.63
C GLU A 180 21.41 -8.35 -10.45
N ASP A 181 22.61 -8.19 -9.86
CA ASP A 181 23.10 -8.98 -8.75
C ASP A 181 22.89 -8.29 -7.39
N GLY A 182 23.06 -9.07 -6.32
CA GLY A 182 22.93 -8.59 -4.94
C GLY A 182 21.48 -8.28 -4.56
N SER A 183 21.31 -7.42 -3.56
CA SER A 183 20.00 -7.06 -3.04
C SER A 183 19.86 -5.55 -2.88
N ILE A 184 18.68 -5.01 -3.18
CA ILE A 184 18.35 -3.61 -2.87
C ILE A 184 18.55 -3.29 -1.37
N TRP A 185 18.44 -4.32 -0.52
CA TRP A 185 18.61 -4.21 0.93
C TRP A 185 20.07 -4.03 1.38
N ASP A 186 21.03 -4.09 0.45
CA ASP A 186 22.45 -3.82 0.69
C ASP A 186 22.77 -2.32 0.69
N LEU A 187 21.79 -1.45 0.37
CA LEU A 187 21.96 0.01 0.39
C LEU A 187 22.01 0.58 1.82
N ALA A 188 22.83 1.62 2.00
CA ALA A 188 22.86 2.41 3.23
C ALA A 188 21.75 3.45 3.27
N ALA A 189 20.90 3.37 4.30
CA ALA A 189 19.71 4.21 4.44
C ALA A 189 19.24 4.30 5.90
N ASP A 190 18.33 5.23 6.18
CA ASP A 190 17.70 5.37 7.50
C ASP A 190 16.39 4.57 7.59
N VAL A 191 15.69 4.45 6.45
CA VAL A 191 14.35 3.90 6.33
C VAL A 191 14.30 2.87 5.20
N ALA A 192 13.60 1.75 5.42
CA ALA A 192 13.26 0.79 4.37
C ALA A 192 11.75 0.57 4.28
N LEU A 193 11.20 0.73 3.07
CA LEU A 193 9.78 0.57 2.74
C LEU A 193 9.60 -0.59 1.74
N PRO A 194 9.45 -1.84 2.19
CA PRO A 194 9.19 -2.95 1.29
C PRO A 194 7.77 -2.89 0.69
N CYS A 195 7.69 -2.68 -0.62
CA CYS A 195 6.45 -2.37 -1.34
C CYS A 195 6.22 -3.24 -2.59
N ALA A 196 6.90 -4.38 -2.74
CA ALA A 196 6.79 -5.22 -3.92
C ALA A 196 5.90 -6.45 -3.72
N THR A 197 6.30 -7.38 -2.86
CA THR A 197 5.62 -8.68 -2.70
C THR A 197 5.86 -9.29 -1.32
N GLN A 198 5.08 -10.31 -0.99
CA GLN A 198 5.27 -11.10 0.22
C GLN A 198 6.64 -11.80 0.25
N ASN A 199 7.23 -11.92 1.45
CA ASN A 199 8.53 -12.59 1.68
C ASN A 199 9.71 -12.05 0.85
N GLU A 200 9.69 -10.79 0.43
CA GLU A 200 10.82 -10.15 -0.30
C GLU A 200 12.00 -9.79 0.61
N LEU A 201 11.79 -9.71 1.93
CA LEU A 201 12.79 -9.31 2.91
C LEU A 201 12.98 -10.45 3.93
N ASN A 202 14.07 -11.19 3.80
CA ASN A 202 14.42 -12.32 4.65
C ASN A 202 15.40 -11.92 5.78
N GLY A 203 15.79 -12.88 6.64
CA GLY A 203 16.69 -12.61 7.76
C GLY A 203 18.08 -12.09 7.37
N ASP A 204 18.64 -12.50 6.23
CA ASP A 204 19.94 -12.00 5.75
C ASP A 204 19.81 -10.54 5.28
N HIS A 205 18.76 -10.22 4.54
CA HIS A 205 18.43 -8.85 4.14
C HIS A 205 18.23 -7.95 5.37
N ALA A 206 17.52 -8.43 6.40
CA ALA A 206 17.31 -7.67 7.63
C ALA A 206 18.63 -7.39 8.38
N ARG A 207 19.57 -8.34 8.39
CA ARG A 207 20.90 -8.13 8.97
C ARG A 207 21.71 -7.10 8.19
N ALA A 208 21.64 -7.14 6.86
CA ALA A 208 22.28 -6.15 6.00
C ALA A 208 21.72 -4.74 6.27
N LEU A 209 20.39 -4.59 6.34
CA LEU A 209 19.75 -3.32 6.67
C LEU A 209 20.20 -2.77 8.02
N ALA A 210 20.24 -3.61 9.06
CA ALA A 210 20.72 -3.22 10.39
C ALA A 210 22.19 -2.77 10.36
N ALA A 211 23.05 -3.50 9.67
CA ALA A 211 24.47 -3.16 9.51
C ALA A 211 24.67 -1.85 8.73
N ASN A 212 23.76 -1.54 7.82
CA ASN A 212 23.79 -0.38 6.93
C ASN A 212 23.07 0.86 7.48
N GLY A 213 22.71 0.85 8.77
CA GLY A 213 22.20 2.02 9.48
C GLY A 213 20.68 2.22 9.43
N VAL A 214 19.92 1.26 8.89
CA VAL A 214 18.46 1.35 8.87
C VAL A 214 17.92 1.27 10.28
N ARG A 215 17.09 2.25 10.65
CA ARG A 215 16.46 2.37 11.97
C ARG A 215 14.95 2.19 11.94
N PHE A 216 14.34 2.35 10.76
CA PHE A 216 12.89 2.31 10.59
C PHE A 216 12.52 1.42 9.41
N VAL A 217 11.58 0.51 9.62
CA VAL A 217 11.04 -0.36 8.57
C VAL A 217 9.52 -0.29 8.62
N ALA A 218 8.86 -0.02 7.48
CA ALA A 218 7.41 0.00 7.39
C ALA A 218 6.91 -0.70 6.12
N GLU A 219 6.03 -1.67 6.28
CA GLU A 219 5.63 -2.53 5.18
C GLU A 219 4.53 -1.91 4.30
N GLY A 220 4.86 -1.58 3.05
CA GLY A 220 3.89 -1.15 2.05
C GLY A 220 3.18 -2.33 1.37
N ALA A 221 3.88 -3.47 1.21
CA ALA A 221 3.30 -4.71 0.70
C ALA A 221 2.57 -5.50 1.80
N ASN A 222 1.89 -6.58 1.42
CA ASN A 222 1.27 -7.51 2.36
C ASN A 222 2.29 -8.59 2.77
N MET A 223 2.73 -8.54 4.02
CA MET A 223 3.70 -9.50 4.61
C MET A 223 5.02 -9.62 3.82
N PRO A 224 5.71 -8.51 3.49
CA PRO A 224 6.98 -8.56 2.78
C PRO A 224 8.12 -9.15 3.63
N SER A 225 8.10 -8.96 4.96
CA SER A 225 9.16 -9.46 5.84
C SER A 225 8.87 -10.89 6.27
N THR A 226 9.86 -11.77 6.20
CA THR A 226 9.75 -13.11 6.78
C THR A 226 9.79 -13.05 8.31
N PRO A 227 9.32 -14.08 9.03
CA PRO A 227 9.43 -14.13 10.49
C PRO A 227 10.85 -13.88 11.00
N GLU A 228 11.85 -14.44 10.32
CA GLU A 228 13.27 -14.27 10.66
C GLU A 228 13.72 -12.81 10.53
N ALA A 229 13.25 -12.08 9.51
CA ALA A 229 13.53 -10.65 9.37
C ALA A 229 12.97 -9.84 10.54
N ILE A 230 11.74 -10.15 10.96
CA ILE A 230 11.07 -9.45 12.06
C ILE A 230 11.81 -9.68 13.39
N GLU A 231 12.34 -10.89 13.63
CA GLU A 231 13.18 -11.16 14.78
C GLU A 231 14.47 -10.33 14.74
N VAL A 232 15.15 -10.27 13.59
CA VAL A 232 16.37 -9.46 13.42
C VAL A 232 16.08 -7.98 13.69
N PHE A 233 14.96 -7.44 13.20
CA PHE A 233 14.58 -6.05 13.50
C PHE A 233 14.42 -5.80 15.00
N ARG A 234 13.78 -6.74 15.72
CA ARG A 234 13.58 -6.64 17.16
C ARG A 234 14.89 -6.70 17.94
N GLU A 235 15.78 -7.63 17.58
CA GLU A 235 17.08 -7.81 18.23
C GLU A 235 18.01 -6.61 18.03
N ASN A 236 17.90 -5.93 16.89
CA ASN A 236 18.74 -4.77 16.53
C ASN A 236 18.10 -3.42 16.87
N GLY A 237 16.94 -3.40 17.55
CA GLY A 237 16.25 -2.16 17.93
C GLY A 237 15.72 -1.34 16.75
N ILE A 238 15.46 -1.98 15.60
CA ILE A 238 14.83 -1.36 14.44
C ILE A 238 13.34 -1.19 14.73
N HIS A 239 12.84 0.03 14.55
CA HIS A 239 11.42 0.33 14.72
C HIS A 239 10.63 -0.19 13.52
N PHE A 240 9.82 -1.22 13.75
CA PHE A 240 9.11 -1.94 12.70
C PHE A 240 7.59 -1.68 12.75
N ALA A 241 7.03 -1.20 11.64
CA ALA A 241 5.60 -1.03 11.44
C ALA A 241 5.04 -2.12 10.49
N PRO A 242 4.14 -2.99 10.97
CA PRO A 242 3.62 -4.11 10.18
C PRO A 242 2.65 -3.65 9.09
N GLY A 243 2.54 -4.42 8.01
CA GLY A 243 1.73 -4.08 6.84
C GLY A 243 0.27 -3.78 7.16
N LYS A 244 -0.34 -4.54 8.07
CA LYS A 244 -1.72 -4.33 8.53
C LYS A 244 -2.01 -2.90 9.05
N ALA A 245 -0.97 -2.19 9.47
CA ALA A 245 -1.04 -0.80 9.90
C ALA A 245 -0.47 0.13 8.81
N ALA A 246 0.77 -0.12 8.36
CA ALA A 246 1.49 0.75 7.42
C ALA A 246 0.78 0.92 6.08
N ASN A 247 0.29 -0.16 5.47
CA ASN A 247 -0.37 -0.13 4.17
C ASN A 247 -1.90 0.12 4.24
N ALA A 248 -2.43 0.37 5.45
CA ALA A 248 -3.88 0.55 5.67
C ALA A 248 -4.47 1.79 4.99
N GLY A 249 -3.63 2.69 4.45
CA GLY A 249 -4.06 3.85 3.69
C GLY A 249 -4.97 3.50 2.51
N GLY A 250 -4.68 2.40 1.79
CA GLY A 250 -5.51 1.97 0.66
C GLY A 250 -6.95 1.63 1.07
N VAL A 251 -7.12 0.85 2.14
CA VAL A 251 -8.46 0.50 2.65
C VAL A 251 -9.14 1.68 3.33
N ALA A 252 -8.38 2.55 4.01
CA ALA A 252 -8.89 3.77 4.59
C ALA A 252 -9.50 4.68 3.51
N THR A 253 -8.80 4.90 2.40
CA THR A 253 -9.30 5.72 1.28
C THR A 253 -10.43 5.02 0.53
N SER A 254 -10.46 3.68 0.44
CA SER A 254 -11.65 2.95 -0.02
C SER A 254 -12.88 3.24 0.86
N ALA A 255 -12.71 3.29 2.19
CA ALA A 255 -13.81 3.68 3.09
C ALA A 255 -14.21 5.16 2.93
N LEU A 256 -13.27 6.05 2.62
CA LEU A 256 -13.58 7.45 2.27
C LEU A 256 -14.34 7.55 0.94
N GLU A 257 -14.01 6.73 -0.05
CA GLU A 257 -14.75 6.62 -1.32
C GLU A 257 -16.18 6.15 -1.07
N MET A 258 -16.38 5.14 -0.22
CA MET A 258 -17.71 4.71 0.23
C MET A 258 -18.47 5.84 0.94
N GLN A 259 -17.79 6.60 1.81
CA GLN A 259 -18.40 7.75 2.50
C GLN A 259 -18.88 8.82 1.50
N GLN A 260 -18.03 9.18 0.53
CA GLN A 260 -18.36 10.12 -0.54
C GLN A 260 -19.55 9.61 -1.37
N ASN A 261 -19.59 8.31 -1.69
CA ASN A 261 -20.70 7.72 -2.43
C ASN A 261 -22.02 7.74 -1.65
N ALA A 262 -21.98 7.43 -0.35
CA ALA A 262 -23.14 7.48 0.53
C ALA A 262 -23.71 8.89 0.65
N SER A 263 -22.86 9.92 0.70
CA SER A 263 -23.28 11.33 0.74
C SER A 263 -23.50 11.96 -0.63
N ARG A 264 -23.19 11.24 -1.73
CA ARG A 264 -23.16 11.76 -3.11
C ARG A 264 -22.31 13.02 -3.26
N ASP A 265 -21.17 13.03 -2.59
CA ASP A 265 -20.22 14.15 -2.59
C ASP A 265 -18.92 13.75 -3.30
N SER A 266 -18.17 14.74 -3.77
CA SER A 266 -16.84 14.54 -4.37
C SER A 266 -15.89 15.52 -3.71
N TRP A 267 -14.89 14.98 -3.02
CA TRP A 267 -13.94 15.80 -2.27
C TRP A 267 -12.74 16.18 -3.12
N SER A 268 -12.10 17.30 -2.78
CA SER A 268 -10.82 17.66 -3.39
C SER A 268 -9.71 16.69 -2.98
N PHE A 269 -8.61 16.71 -3.73
CA PHE A 269 -7.43 15.90 -3.42
C PHE A 269 -6.89 16.27 -2.03
N GLU A 270 -6.73 17.57 -1.75
CA GLU A 270 -6.18 18.09 -0.50
C GLU A 270 -7.03 17.69 0.70
N TYR A 271 -8.36 17.77 0.58
CA TYR A 271 -9.25 17.37 1.66
C TYR A 271 -9.14 15.87 1.94
N THR A 272 -9.11 15.05 0.88
CA THR A 272 -9.03 13.59 1.01
C THR A 272 -7.67 13.16 1.57
N ASP A 273 -6.58 13.79 1.13
CA ASP A 273 -5.22 13.54 1.62
C ASP A 273 -5.07 13.93 3.10
N GLN A 274 -5.60 15.08 3.50
CA GLN A 274 -5.64 15.47 4.92
C GLN A 274 -6.42 14.48 5.78
N ARG A 275 -7.51 13.90 5.26
CA ARG A 275 -8.28 12.87 5.96
C ARG A 275 -7.49 11.57 6.05
N LEU A 276 -6.81 11.15 4.98
CA LEU A 276 -5.91 9.99 4.97
C LEU A 276 -4.80 10.15 6.01
N HIS A 277 -4.07 11.27 6.00
CA HIS A 277 -3.02 11.55 6.97
C HIS A 277 -3.55 11.45 8.40
N LYS A 278 -4.67 12.11 8.73
CA LYS A 278 -5.31 12.01 10.06
C LYS A 278 -5.64 10.57 10.47
N ILE A 279 -6.09 9.74 9.52
CA ILE A 279 -6.37 8.32 9.77
C ILE A 279 -5.08 7.57 10.09
N MET A 280 -4.02 7.77 9.31
CA MET A 280 -2.73 7.10 9.54
C MET A 280 -2.10 7.51 10.87
N SER A 281 -2.14 8.81 11.23
CA SER A 281 -1.69 9.27 12.56
C SER A 281 -2.51 8.64 13.68
N LYS A 282 -3.83 8.46 13.50
CA LYS A 282 -4.68 7.77 14.47
C LYS A 282 -4.33 6.28 14.58
N ILE A 283 -4.05 5.59 13.47
CA ILE A 283 -3.60 4.20 13.47
C ILE A 283 -2.30 4.08 14.26
N PHE A 284 -1.31 4.94 13.97
CA PHE A 284 -0.03 4.97 14.69
C PHE A 284 -0.23 5.18 16.20
N ARG A 285 -0.98 6.21 16.60
CA ARG A 285 -1.27 6.49 18.02
C ARG A 285 -1.98 5.31 18.70
N THR A 286 -2.93 4.69 18.02
CA THR A 286 -3.68 3.55 18.56
C THR A 286 -2.75 2.36 18.81
N MET A 287 -1.93 1.98 17.82
CA MET A 287 -1.00 0.85 18.00
C MET A 287 0.09 1.16 19.04
N SER A 288 0.62 2.39 19.06
CA SER A 288 1.63 2.82 20.03
C SER A 288 1.08 2.79 21.47
N ASN A 289 -0.09 3.40 21.70
CA ASN A 289 -0.74 3.42 23.01
C ASN A 289 -1.14 2.01 23.47
N THR A 290 -1.64 1.18 22.56
CA THR A 290 -2.01 -0.20 22.89
C THR A 290 -0.79 -1.03 23.26
N ALA A 291 0.32 -0.88 22.52
CA ALA A 291 1.57 -1.56 22.87
C ALA A 291 2.04 -1.17 24.28
N LYS A 292 1.95 0.13 24.61
CA LYS A 292 2.27 0.65 25.96
C LYS A 292 1.33 0.12 27.05
N GLU A 293 0.01 0.12 26.81
CA GLU A 293 -1.01 -0.40 27.74
C GLU A 293 -0.72 -1.86 28.14
N TYR A 294 -0.20 -2.65 27.21
CA TYR A 294 0.12 -4.07 27.42
C TYR A 294 1.59 -4.33 27.79
N GLY A 295 2.34 -3.30 28.22
CA GLY A 295 3.71 -3.46 28.70
C GLY A 295 4.74 -3.81 27.62
N ARG A 296 4.45 -3.46 26.37
CA ARG A 296 5.26 -3.75 25.18
C ARG A 296 5.55 -2.46 24.40
N GLU A 297 5.87 -1.37 25.10
CA GLU A 297 6.13 -0.06 24.50
C GLU A 297 7.17 -0.16 23.36
N GLY A 298 6.86 0.40 22.19
CA GLY A 298 7.69 0.30 20.99
C GLY A 298 7.42 -0.94 20.11
N ASP A 299 6.69 -1.96 20.60
CA ASP A 299 6.31 -3.15 19.83
C ASP A 299 4.99 -2.91 19.05
N TYR A 300 5.09 -2.27 17.90
CA TYR A 300 3.93 -1.93 17.07
C TYR A 300 3.23 -3.15 16.46
N VAL A 301 3.90 -4.31 16.40
CA VAL A 301 3.28 -5.58 15.98
C VAL A 301 2.26 -6.02 17.01
N VAL A 302 2.65 -6.05 18.28
CA VAL A 302 1.74 -6.35 19.40
C VAL A 302 0.62 -5.31 19.46
N GLY A 303 0.97 -4.02 19.45
CA GLY A 303 0.00 -2.94 19.55
C GLY A 303 -1.08 -2.98 18.46
N SER A 304 -0.68 -3.18 17.20
CA SER A 304 -1.63 -3.24 16.08
C SER A 304 -2.49 -4.52 16.11
N ASN A 305 -1.93 -5.66 16.51
CA ASN A 305 -2.68 -6.92 16.66
C ASN A 305 -3.76 -6.80 17.74
N ILE A 306 -3.38 -6.33 18.93
CA ILE A 306 -4.30 -6.21 20.06
C ILE A 306 -5.39 -5.18 19.75
N ALA A 307 -5.03 -4.01 19.22
CA ALA A 307 -6.00 -2.96 18.90
C ALA A 307 -7.03 -3.42 17.86
N GLY A 308 -6.57 -4.08 16.79
CA GLY A 308 -7.45 -4.64 15.77
C GLY A 308 -8.37 -5.72 16.34
N PHE A 309 -7.81 -6.66 17.10
CA PHE A 309 -8.56 -7.75 17.71
C PHE A 309 -9.62 -7.26 18.70
N LYS A 310 -9.25 -6.42 19.68
CA LYS A 310 -10.17 -5.92 20.71
C LYS A 310 -11.39 -5.27 20.10
N LYS A 311 -11.20 -4.37 19.12
CA LYS A 311 -12.30 -3.66 18.47
C LYS A 311 -13.29 -4.63 17.81
N THR A 312 -12.80 -5.67 17.14
CA THR A 312 -13.66 -6.68 16.52
C THR A 312 -14.32 -7.58 17.56
N ALA A 313 -13.56 -8.07 18.55
CA ALA A 313 -14.07 -8.93 19.60
C ALA A 313 -15.17 -8.25 20.43
N ASP A 314 -14.97 -6.98 20.83
CA ASP A 314 -15.95 -6.19 21.59
C ASP A 314 -17.24 -6.01 20.77
N ALA A 315 -17.12 -5.75 19.47
CA ALA A 315 -18.27 -5.64 18.58
C ALA A 315 -19.02 -6.97 18.40
N MET A 316 -18.30 -8.10 18.31
CA MET A 316 -18.89 -9.43 18.24
C MET A 316 -19.64 -9.78 19.53
N LEU A 317 -19.02 -9.55 20.69
CA LEU A 317 -19.65 -9.78 21.99
C LEU A 317 -20.95 -8.99 22.15
N ALA A 318 -20.96 -7.73 21.71
CA ALA A 318 -22.15 -6.88 21.77
C ALA A 318 -23.30 -7.35 20.85
N GLN A 319 -22.99 -8.13 19.81
CA GLN A 319 -23.96 -8.59 18.81
C GLN A 319 -24.51 -10.01 19.08
N GLY A 320 -24.00 -10.70 20.11
CA GLY A 320 -24.47 -12.03 20.49
C GLY A 320 -24.03 -13.16 19.54
N VAL A 321 -24.66 -14.33 19.67
CA VAL A 321 -24.38 -15.51 18.84
C VAL A 321 -25.28 -15.46 17.60
N ILE A 322 -24.70 -15.16 16.45
CA ILE A 322 -25.35 -15.09 15.13
C ILE A 322 -24.74 -16.08 14.14
#